data_AF-A0A3S8WM53-F1
#
_entry.id   AF-A0A3S8WM53-F1
#
_cell.length_a   1.000
_cell.length_b   1.000
_cell.length_c   1.000
_cell.angle_alpha   90.00
_cell.angle_beta   90.00
_cell.angle_gamma   90.00
#
_symmetry.space_group_name_H-M   'P 1'
#
loop_
_entity.id
_entity.type
_entity.pdbx_description
1 polymer ?
#
loop_
_entity_poly.entity_id
_entity_poly.type
_entity_poly.pdbx_seq_one_letter_code
_entity_poly.pdbx_strand_id
1 'polypeptide(L)'
;MRDLSYTPGTDALHKITPLLLAAQELTATALGQLRALDDSTYTGVTGSRAGLEALSAIVAGASMACSDLAEAISANPYEGAPFAGYPADDAHVRAARHGEAVPRMNSHLKDAAHQFDVGATACHYLATSIRSSLATTSPHPPQAVAKLNDTQHSALKSLAQGEGRLYERGQRGRSLTRVAAKDGTRISIATFQALAKRGLLTIDTSTPLLVGQAITVTEQGQRALIEFRPTATLATTAVPAPRTSAIPGVRR
;
A
#
# COMPACT_ATOMS: atom_id res chain seq x y z
N MET A 1 5.73 19.05 -22.01
CA MET A 1 7.02 19.24 -22.72
C MET A 1 7.07 20.64 -23.36
N ARG A 2 8.13 21.42 -23.19
CA ARG A 2 8.29 22.77 -23.82
C ARG A 2 8.51 22.63 -25.32
N ASP A 3 8.16 23.67 -26.09
CA ASP A 3 8.41 23.78 -27.54
C ASP A 3 9.84 23.37 -27.89
N LEU A 4 9.99 22.12 -28.33
CA LEU A 4 11.24 21.57 -28.79
C LEU A 4 11.45 22.11 -30.21
N SER A 5 12.23 23.18 -30.34
CA SER A 5 12.69 23.65 -31.64
C SER A 5 13.77 22.69 -32.13
N TYR A 6 13.53 22.02 -33.27
CA TYR A 6 14.50 21.14 -33.92
C TYR A 6 14.46 21.32 -35.44
N THR A 7 15.59 21.01 -36.07
CA THR A 7 15.68 20.87 -37.53
C THR A 7 15.74 19.38 -37.87
N PRO A 8 14.96 18.90 -38.86
CA PRO A 8 15.11 17.53 -39.36
C PRO A 8 16.56 17.20 -39.77
N GLY A 9 16.90 15.93 -39.73
CA GLY A 9 18.26 15.43 -39.86
C GLY A 9 18.98 15.32 -38.52
N THR A 10 20.26 15.70 -38.49
CA THR A 10 21.17 15.42 -37.37
C THR A 10 20.75 16.13 -36.07
N ASP A 11 20.20 17.34 -36.14
CA ASP A 11 19.76 18.09 -34.95
C ASP A 11 18.59 17.39 -34.22
N ALA A 12 17.56 16.99 -34.97
CA ALA A 12 16.45 16.22 -34.41
C ALA A 12 16.91 14.90 -33.80
N LEU A 13 17.83 14.18 -34.46
CA LEU A 13 18.35 12.91 -33.93
C LEU A 13 19.05 13.12 -32.58
N HIS A 14 19.91 14.14 -32.46
CA HIS A 14 20.60 14.47 -31.22
C HIS A 14 19.67 14.92 -30.09
N LYS A 15 18.53 15.53 -30.44
CA LYS A 15 17.54 15.99 -29.45
C LYS A 15 16.58 14.90 -29.00
N ILE A 16 16.12 14.05 -29.91
CA ILE A 16 15.09 13.04 -29.63
C ILE A 16 15.70 11.77 -29.01
N THR A 17 16.91 11.38 -29.43
CA THR A 17 17.55 10.15 -28.92
C THR A 17 17.72 10.13 -27.39
N PRO A 18 18.23 11.18 -26.73
CA PRO A 18 18.32 11.20 -25.27
C PRO A 18 16.96 11.11 -24.58
N LEU A 19 15.91 11.67 -25.19
CA LEU A 19 14.55 11.60 -24.66
C LEU A 19 14.01 10.16 -24.72
N LEU A 20 14.26 9.46 -25.82
CA LEU A 20 13.88 8.05 -25.96
C LEU A 20 14.59 7.18 -24.91
N LEU A 21 15.90 7.36 -24.72
CA LEU A 21 16.67 6.64 -23.71
C LEU A 21 16.12 6.91 -22.30
N ALA A 22 15.90 8.17 -21.95
CA ALA A 22 15.33 8.54 -20.65
C ALA A 22 13.92 7.94 -20.45
N ALA A 23 13.08 7.94 -21.49
CA ALA A 23 11.75 7.34 -21.44
C ALA A 23 11.80 5.82 -21.21
N GLN A 24 12.73 5.12 -21.86
CA GLN A 24 12.94 3.68 -21.67
C GLN A 24 13.40 3.37 -20.24
N GLU A 25 14.31 4.16 -19.68
CA GLU A 25 14.76 4.04 -18.28
C GLU A 25 13.63 4.25 -17.28
N LEU A 26 12.80 5.27 -17.51
CA LEU A 26 11.62 5.54 -16.68
C LEU A 26 10.59 4.41 -16.78
N THR A 27 10.38 3.86 -17.98
CA THR A 27 9.48 2.71 -18.20
C THR A 27 9.99 1.47 -17.46
N ALA A 28 11.28 1.18 -17.55
CA ALA A 28 11.90 0.07 -16.83
C ALA A 28 11.79 0.25 -15.31
N THR A 29 11.99 1.49 -14.83
CA THR A 29 11.81 1.84 -13.42
C THR A 29 10.38 1.63 -12.96
N ALA A 30 9.38 2.09 -13.72
CA ALA A 30 7.97 1.91 -13.40
C ALA A 30 7.57 0.43 -13.35
N LEU A 31 8.07 -0.38 -14.28
CA LEU A 31 7.88 -1.83 -14.27
C LEU A 31 8.53 -2.48 -13.04
N GLY A 32 9.72 -2.04 -12.66
CA GLY A 32 10.39 -2.47 -11.43
C GLY A 32 9.57 -2.13 -10.17
N GLN A 33 8.98 -0.94 -10.11
CA GLN A 33 8.10 -0.54 -9.00
C GLN A 33 6.80 -1.34 -8.96
N LEU A 34 6.21 -1.66 -10.11
CA LEU A 34 5.02 -2.50 -10.20
C LEU A 34 5.29 -3.87 -9.59
N ARG A 35 6.38 -4.52 -10.01
CA ARG A 35 6.80 -5.80 -9.44
C ARG A 35 7.09 -5.69 -7.96
N ALA A 36 7.81 -4.66 -7.52
CA ALA A 36 8.13 -4.47 -6.11
C ALA A 36 6.88 -4.29 -5.23
N LEU A 37 5.85 -3.60 -5.72
CA LEU A 37 4.58 -3.46 -5.01
C LEU A 37 3.78 -4.76 -4.99
N ASP A 38 3.74 -5.50 -6.10
CA ASP A 38 3.07 -6.80 -6.21
C ASP A 38 3.71 -7.87 -5.29
N ASP A 39 5.03 -7.88 -5.19
CA ASP A 39 5.79 -8.77 -4.31
C ASP A 39 5.77 -8.32 -2.82
N SER A 40 5.10 -7.22 -2.50
CA SER A 40 5.09 -6.64 -1.14
C SER A 40 3.78 -6.89 -0.37
N THR A 41 3.78 -6.49 0.90
CA THR A 41 2.57 -6.47 1.74
C THR A 41 1.52 -5.47 1.26
N TYR A 42 1.85 -4.59 0.30
CA TYR A 42 0.90 -3.65 -0.30
C TYR A 42 -0.29 -4.38 -0.94
N THR A 43 -0.11 -5.59 -1.48
CA THR A 43 -1.21 -6.39 -2.03
C THR A 43 -2.33 -6.66 -1.03
N GLY A 44 -2.03 -6.72 0.26
CA GLY A 44 -3.01 -6.89 1.34
C GLY A 44 -3.76 -5.62 1.75
N VAL A 45 -3.38 -4.45 1.23
CA VAL A 45 -4.01 -3.15 1.55
C VAL A 45 -5.32 -2.99 0.77
N THR A 46 -6.38 -2.51 1.41
CA THR A 46 -7.65 -2.21 0.72
C THR A 46 -7.42 -1.19 -0.40
N GLY A 47 -7.83 -1.54 -1.62
CA GLY A 47 -7.64 -0.69 -2.81
C GLY A 47 -6.30 -0.89 -3.53
N SER A 48 -5.42 -1.76 -3.03
CA SER A 48 -4.11 -2.06 -3.64
C SER A 48 -4.20 -2.46 -5.11
N ARG A 49 -5.19 -3.31 -5.45
CA ARG A 49 -5.46 -3.78 -6.81
C ARG A 49 -5.64 -2.63 -7.80
N ALA A 50 -6.45 -1.63 -7.45
CA ALA A 50 -6.67 -0.48 -8.33
C ALA A 50 -5.37 0.33 -8.51
N GLY A 51 -4.52 0.40 -7.48
CA GLY A 51 -3.21 1.02 -7.57
C GLY A 51 -2.24 0.26 -8.48
N LEU A 52 -2.22 -1.07 -8.40
CA LEU A 52 -1.40 -1.93 -9.28
C LEU A 52 -1.89 -1.86 -10.74
N GLU A 53 -3.21 -1.88 -10.96
CA GLU A 53 -3.81 -1.69 -12.29
C GLU A 53 -3.46 -0.31 -12.87
N ALA A 54 -3.51 0.76 -12.06
CA ALA A 54 -3.10 2.10 -12.47
C ALA A 54 -1.60 2.16 -12.83
N LEU A 55 -0.73 1.51 -12.05
CA LEU A 55 0.69 1.46 -12.35
C LEU A 55 1.00 0.65 -13.61
N SER A 56 0.26 -0.44 -13.84
CA SER A 56 0.32 -1.18 -15.11
C SER A 56 -0.10 -0.31 -16.29
N ALA A 57 -1.14 0.51 -16.16
CA ALA A 57 -1.56 1.43 -17.20
C ALA A 57 -0.51 2.52 -17.48
N ILE A 58 0.17 3.02 -16.43
CA ILE A 58 1.30 3.95 -16.57
C ILE A 58 2.44 3.32 -17.38
N VAL A 59 2.81 2.06 -17.10
CA VAL A 59 3.84 1.34 -17.86
C VAL A 59 3.45 1.20 -19.33
N ALA A 60 2.19 0.89 -19.62
CA ALA A 60 1.68 0.80 -20.98
C ALA A 60 1.77 2.16 -21.71
N GLY A 61 1.30 3.24 -21.07
CA GLY A 61 1.38 4.59 -21.63
C GLY A 61 2.82 5.06 -21.87
N ALA A 62 3.74 4.78 -20.94
CA ALA A 62 5.16 5.10 -21.12
C ALA A 62 5.79 4.30 -22.27
N SER A 63 5.38 3.04 -22.47
CA SER A 63 5.81 2.23 -23.60
C SER A 63 5.30 2.79 -24.93
N MET A 64 4.04 3.24 -24.99
CA MET A 64 3.50 3.94 -26.16
C MET A 64 4.28 5.22 -26.45
N ALA A 65 4.61 6.01 -25.42
CA ALA A 65 5.42 7.21 -25.58
C ALA A 65 6.82 6.89 -26.14
N CYS A 66 7.44 5.77 -25.73
CA CYS A 66 8.69 5.30 -26.32
C CYS A 66 8.52 4.96 -27.80
N SER A 67 7.42 4.30 -28.18
CA SER A 67 7.11 4.03 -29.58
C SER A 67 6.94 5.32 -30.38
N ASP A 68 6.21 6.30 -29.86
CA ASP A 68 6.04 7.60 -30.52
C ASP A 68 7.39 8.33 -30.69
N LEU A 69 8.28 8.31 -29.69
CA LEU A 69 9.62 8.86 -29.83
C LEU A 69 10.45 8.12 -30.89
N ALA A 70 10.33 6.80 -30.98
CA ALA A 70 10.99 6.00 -32.01
C ALA A 70 10.42 6.30 -33.42
N GLU A 71 9.10 6.47 -33.55
CA GLU A 71 8.45 6.88 -34.79
C GLU A 71 8.84 8.30 -35.21
N ALA A 72 9.03 9.22 -34.26
CA ALA A 72 9.57 10.54 -34.55
C ALA A 72 11.01 10.47 -35.11
N ILE A 73 11.85 9.54 -34.59
CA ILE A 73 13.18 9.26 -35.16
C ILE A 73 13.05 8.60 -36.54
N SER A 74 12.11 7.68 -36.74
CA SER A 74 11.90 7.02 -38.03
C SER A 74 11.38 7.98 -39.11
N ALA A 75 10.58 8.97 -38.72
CA ALA A 75 10.10 10.03 -39.60
C ALA A 75 11.18 11.09 -39.91
N ASN A 76 12.30 11.07 -39.18
CA ASN A 76 13.39 12.01 -39.38
C ASN A 76 14.24 11.64 -40.61
N PRO A 77 14.27 12.48 -41.67
CA PRO A 77 15.08 12.20 -42.85
C PRO A 77 16.55 12.23 -42.48
N TYR A 78 17.27 11.12 -42.71
CA TYR A 78 18.70 11.07 -42.46
C TYR A 78 19.48 11.76 -43.58
N GLU A 79 20.08 12.91 -43.27
CA GLU A 79 21.00 13.61 -44.18
C GLU A 79 22.43 13.14 -43.90
N GLY A 80 22.77 11.96 -44.43
CA GLY A 80 24.12 11.41 -44.35
C GLY A 80 25.14 12.20 -45.16
N ALA A 81 26.43 12.00 -44.87
CA ALA A 81 27.49 12.53 -45.71
C ALA A 81 27.40 11.95 -47.14
N PRO A 82 27.69 12.74 -48.19
CA PRO A 82 27.72 12.23 -49.54
C PRO A 82 28.71 11.08 -49.66
N PHE A 83 28.31 10.02 -50.35
CA PHE A 83 29.16 8.87 -50.63
C PHE A 83 29.88 9.08 -51.98
N ALA A 84 31.11 8.57 -52.12
CA ALA A 84 31.85 8.70 -53.37
C ALA A 84 31.06 8.08 -54.54
N GLY A 85 30.81 8.87 -55.58
CA GLY A 85 30.04 8.44 -56.76
C GLY A 85 28.52 8.66 -56.66
N TYR A 86 28.00 9.11 -55.52
CA TYR A 86 26.61 9.51 -55.35
C TYR A 86 26.53 10.95 -54.83
N PRO A 87 26.21 11.93 -55.71
CA PRO A 87 26.09 13.32 -55.27
C PRO A 87 24.99 13.46 -54.22
N ALA A 88 25.17 14.39 -53.29
CA ALA A 88 24.11 14.73 -52.34
C ALA A 88 22.86 15.20 -53.08
N ASP A 89 21.68 14.89 -52.53
CA ASP A 89 20.41 15.35 -53.07
C ASP A 89 20.39 16.86 -53.24
N ASP A 90 19.69 17.37 -54.26
CA ASP A 90 19.55 18.82 -54.46
C ASP A 90 18.93 19.51 -53.25
N ALA A 91 19.33 20.77 -53.00
CA ALA A 91 18.83 21.54 -51.86
C ALA A 91 17.29 21.65 -51.83
N HIS A 92 16.66 21.73 -53.01
CA HIS A 92 15.20 21.75 -53.14
C HIS A 92 14.55 20.42 -52.74
N VAL A 93 15.17 19.28 -53.08
CA VAL A 93 14.69 17.94 -52.70
C VAL A 93 14.82 17.73 -51.18
N ARG A 94 15.94 18.18 -50.59
CA ARG A 94 16.15 18.17 -49.13
C ARG A 94 15.09 18.99 -48.41
N ALA A 95 14.86 20.23 -48.88
CA ALA A 95 13.83 21.11 -48.32
C ALA A 95 12.42 20.52 -48.41
N ALA A 96 12.06 19.89 -49.53
CA ALA A 96 10.76 19.23 -49.69
C ALA A 96 10.58 18.07 -48.69
N ARG A 97 11.57 17.19 -48.54
CA ARG A 97 11.53 16.10 -47.55
C ARG A 97 11.46 16.62 -46.12
N HIS A 98 12.18 17.69 -45.80
CA HIS A 98 12.08 18.34 -44.49
C HIS A 98 10.66 18.87 -44.25
N GLY A 99 10.06 19.51 -45.26
CA GLY A 99 8.68 20.00 -45.19
C GLY A 99 7.65 18.90 -44.91
N GLU A 100 7.86 17.70 -45.47
CA GLU A 100 6.99 16.54 -45.21
C GLU A 100 7.26 15.86 -43.86
N ALA A 101 8.50 15.84 -43.41
CA ALA A 101 8.91 15.18 -42.17
C ALA A 101 8.44 15.92 -40.92
N VAL A 102 8.59 17.25 -40.90
CA VAL A 102 8.25 18.11 -39.73
C VAL A 102 6.85 17.83 -39.17
N PRO A 103 5.75 17.83 -39.95
CA PRO A 103 4.42 17.57 -39.39
C PRO A 103 4.27 16.16 -38.82
N ARG A 104 4.90 15.15 -39.42
CA ARG A 104 4.85 13.76 -38.93
C ARG A 104 5.59 13.62 -37.61
N MET A 105 6.82 14.15 -37.55
CA MET A 105 7.63 14.17 -36.33
C MET A 105 6.91 14.92 -35.21
N ASN A 106 6.33 16.09 -35.50
CA ASN A 106 5.57 16.87 -34.52
C ASN A 106 4.35 16.13 -33.98
N SER A 107 3.65 15.36 -34.82
CA SER A 107 2.52 14.54 -34.36
C SER A 107 2.97 13.53 -33.32
N HIS A 108 4.00 12.73 -33.64
CA HIS A 108 4.51 11.72 -32.73
C HIS A 108 5.09 12.33 -31.44
N LEU A 109 5.86 13.43 -31.53
CA LEU A 109 6.38 14.11 -30.34
C LEU A 109 5.27 14.66 -29.45
N LYS A 110 4.16 15.12 -30.03
CA LYS A 110 3.00 15.59 -29.28
C LYS A 110 2.28 14.43 -28.59
N ASP A 111 2.13 13.30 -29.26
CA ASP A 111 1.50 12.10 -28.69
C ASP A 111 2.37 11.53 -27.53
N ALA A 112 3.69 11.46 -27.71
CA ALA A 112 4.62 11.09 -26.65
C ALA A 112 4.53 12.03 -25.45
N ALA A 113 4.55 13.35 -25.69
CA ALA A 113 4.41 14.36 -24.64
C ALA A 113 3.08 14.20 -23.87
N HIS A 114 1.99 13.95 -24.58
CA HIS A 114 0.69 13.72 -23.97
C HIS A 114 0.70 12.48 -23.06
N GLN A 115 1.27 11.36 -23.53
CA GLN A 115 1.39 10.15 -22.71
C GLN A 115 2.23 10.38 -21.46
N PHE A 116 3.33 11.13 -21.54
CA PHE A 116 4.13 11.47 -20.37
C PHE A 116 3.40 12.39 -19.39
N ASP A 117 2.65 13.38 -19.87
CA ASP A 117 1.89 14.29 -19.01
C ASP A 117 0.77 13.54 -18.27
N VAL A 118 0.05 12.64 -18.95
CA VAL A 118 -0.93 11.73 -18.34
C VAL A 118 -0.24 10.80 -17.32
N GLY A 119 0.88 10.18 -17.70
CA GLY A 119 1.65 9.30 -16.82
C GLY A 119 2.15 10.01 -15.55
N ALA A 120 2.67 11.23 -15.67
CA ALA A 120 3.13 12.01 -14.53
C ALA A 120 1.99 12.35 -13.57
N THR A 121 0.84 12.72 -14.12
CA THR A 121 -0.39 12.99 -13.36
C THR A 121 -0.86 11.73 -12.63
N ALA A 122 -0.92 10.59 -13.32
CA ALA A 122 -1.31 9.31 -12.74
C ALA A 122 -0.34 8.84 -11.65
N CYS A 123 0.98 8.96 -11.86
CA CYS A 123 2.00 8.68 -10.85
C CYS A 123 1.78 9.51 -9.58
N HIS A 124 1.46 10.80 -9.72
CA HIS A 124 1.20 11.68 -8.59
C HIS A 124 -0.03 11.26 -7.78
N TYR A 125 -1.14 10.95 -8.47
CA TYR A 125 -2.36 10.47 -7.83
C TYR A 125 -2.15 9.10 -7.17
N LEU A 126 -1.47 8.17 -7.85
CA LEU A 126 -1.14 6.86 -7.33
C LEU A 126 -0.28 6.96 -6.07
N ALA A 127 0.79 7.76 -6.09
CA ALA A 127 1.65 7.95 -4.92
C ALA A 127 0.89 8.52 -3.72
N THR A 128 -0.04 9.45 -3.98
CA THR A 128 -0.91 10.02 -2.95
C THR A 128 -1.87 8.97 -2.39
N SER A 129 -2.50 8.19 -3.27
CA SER A 129 -3.42 7.11 -2.90
C SER A 129 -2.73 6.01 -2.07
N ILE A 130 -1.52 5.58 -2.48
CA ILE A 130 -0.70 4.62 -1.72
C ILE A 130 -0.41 5.18 -0.33
N ARG A 131 0.05 6.42 -0.24
CA ARG A 131 0.38 7.06 1.05
C ARG A 131 -0.84 7.15 1.98
N SER A 132 -1.99 7.55 1.44
CA SER A 132 -3.24 7.61 2.19
C SER A 132 -3.69 6.22 2.66
N SER A 133 -3.60 5.21 1.79
CA SER A 133 -3.99 3.83 2.09
C SER A 133 -3.08 3.21 3.16
N LEU A 134 -1.78 3.50 3.10
CA LEU A 134 -0.82 3.08 4.13
C LEU A 134 -1.03 3.84 5.45
N ALA A 135 -1.39 5.12 5.42
CA ALA A 135 -1.73 5.87 6.63
C ALA A 135 -2.98 5.33 7.33
N THR A 136 -3.97 4.85 6.57
CA THR A 136 -5.16 4.17 7.13
C THR A 136 -4.89 2.74 7.56
N THR A 137 -3.85 2.10 7.02
CA THR A 137 -3.41 0.74 7.40
C THR A 137 -2.39 0.75 8.54
N SER A 138 -1.77 1.92 8.81
CA SER A 138 -1.08 2.17 10.06
C SER A 138 -2.03 1.78 11.20
N PRO A 139 -1.58 0.99 12.18
CA PRO A 139 -2.44 0.58 13.28
C PRO A 139 -3.05 1.84 13.83
N HIS A 140 -4.39 1.88 13.77
CA HIS A 140 -5.24 2.89 14.39
C HIS A 140 -4.51 3.51 15.59
N PRO A 141 -4.37 4.85 15.69
CA PRO A 141 -3.73 5.48 16.86
C PRO A 141 -4.31 4.78 18.09
N PRO A 142 -3.45 4.29 19.02
CA PRO A 142 -3.85 3.33 20.04
C PRO A 142 -5.15 3.82 20.61
N GLN A 143 -6.22 3.09 20.27
CA GLN A 143 -7.57 3.42 20.68
C GLN A 143 -7.44 3.63 22.18
N ALA A 144 -7.59 4.89 22.62
CA ALA A 144 -7.09 5.38 23.91
C ALA A 144 -7.30 4.28 24.94
N VAL A 145 -6.17 3.68 25.38
CA VAL A 145 -6.11 2.37 26.03
C VAL A 145 -7.33 2.21 26.92
N ALA A 146 -8.37 1.53 26.42
CA ALA A 146 -9.47 1.12 27.25
C ALA A 146 -8.82 0.10 28.16
N LYS A 147 -8.42 0.56 29.36
CA LYS A 147 -7.61 -0.16 30.35
C LYS A 147 -7.94 -1.64 30.25
N LEU A 148 -6.93 -2.47 29.98
CA LEU A 148 -7.11 -3.91 30.04
C LEU A 148 -7.88 -4.22 31.33
N ASN A 149 -9.00 -4.93 31.21
CA ASN A 149 -9.66 -5.41 32.40
C ASN A 149 -8.79 -6.51 33.03
N ASP A 150 -8.97 -6.79 34.31
CA ASP A 150 -8.11 -7.74 35.04
C ASP A 150 -8.08 -9.14 34.37
N THR A 151 -9.19 -9.54 33.74
CA THR A 151 -9.29 -10.81 33.01
C THR A 151 -8.44 -10.86 31.74
N GLN A 152 -8.36 -9.75 30.99
CA GLN A 152 -7.54 -9.64 29.78
C GLN A 152 -6.06 -9.53 30.15
N HIS A 153 -5.73 -8.80 31.22
CA HIS A 153 -4.36 -8.73 31.72
C HIS A 153 -3.88 -10.10 32.23
N SER A 154 -4.69 -10.82 33.01
CA SER A 154 -4.36 -12.18 33.47
C SER A 154 -4.14 -13.14 32.29
N ALA A 155 -4.98 -13.09 31.26
CA ALA A 155 -4.84 -13.92 30.07
C ALA A 155 -3.56 -13.59 29.29
N LEU A 156 -3.26 -12.30 29.12
CA LEU A 156 -2.04 -11.85 28.44
C LEU A 156 -0.78 -12.23 29.22
N LYS A 157 -0.82 -12.16 30.56
CA LYS A 157 0.28 -12.59 31.44
C LYS A 157 0.53 -14.09 31.34
N SER A 158 -0.52 -14.93 31.35
CA SER A 158 -0.38 -16.38 31.17
C SER A 158 0.18 -16.73 29.78
N LEU A 159 -0.18 -15.99 28.72
CA LEU A 159 0.36 -16.18 27.37
C LEU A 159 1.79 -15.65 27.21
N ALA A 160 2.20 -14.66 28.00
CA ALA A 160 3.57 -14.13 28.00
C ALA A 160 4.54 -15.03 28.78
N GLN A 161 4.05 -15.79 29.76
CA GLN A 161 4.85 -16.73 30.56
C GLN A 161 5.15 -18.04 29.84
N GLY A 162 4.50 -18.32 28.70
CA GLY A 162 4.82 -19.46 27.85
C GLY A 162 3.93 -19.55 26.61
N GLU A 163 4.42 -20.22 25.58
CA GLU A 163 3.72 -20.42 24.30
C GLU A 163 2.26 -20.89 24.51
N GLY A 164 1.31 -20.06 24.08
CA GLY A 164 -0.10 -20.43 24.05
C GLY A 164 -0.41 -21.32 22.86
N ARG A 165 -1.47 -22.13 22.95
CA ARG A 165 -1.95 -22.93 21.82
C ARG A 165 -3.43 -22.70 21.55
N LEU A 166 -3.74 -22.42 20.29
CA LEU A 166 -5.08 -22.39 19.74
C LEU A 166 -5.34 -23.74 19.06
N TYR A 167 -6.26 -24.53 19.57
CA TYR A 167 -6.56 -25.84 19.02
C TYR A 167 -8.05 -26.12 18.95
N GLU A 168 -8.44 -26.96 18.01
CA GLU A 168 -9.82 -27.41 17.85
C GLU A 168 -10.01 -28.76 18.55
N ARG A 169 -11.01 -28.87 19.42
CA ARG A 169 -11.36 -30.14 20.08
C ARG A 169 -12.82 -30.48 19.82
N GLY A 170 -13.05 -31.66 19.25
CA GLY A 170 -14.40 -32.21 19.09
C GLY A 170 -15.01 -32.58 20.43
N GLN A 171 -16.22 -32.10 20.71
CA GLN A 171 -17.04 -32.57 21.82
C GLN A 171 -18.49 -32.70 21.33
N ARG A 172 -19.04 -33.93 21.35
CA ARG A 172 -20.42 -34.26 20.95
C ARG A 172 -20.80 -33.79 19.53
N GLY A 173 -19.97 -34.09 18.52
CA GLY A 173 -20.27 -33.78 17.12
C GLY A 173 -20.17 -32.30 16.73
N ARG A 174 -19.70 -31.43 17.63
CA ARG A 174 -19.35 -30.03 17.35
C ARG A 174 -17.87 -29.80 17.62
N SER A 175 -17.21 -29.14 16.69
CA SER A 175 -15.84 -28.72 16.85
C SER A 175 -15.81 -27.36 17.56
N LEU A 176 -15.08 -27.29 18.67
CA LEU A 176 -14.97 -26.07 19.47
C LEU A 176 -13.51 -25.63 19.49
N THR A 177 -13.27 -24.39 19.04
CA THR A 177 -11.97 -23.74 19.14
C THR A 177 -11.67 -23.40 20.61
N ARG A 178 -10.51 -23.83 21.10
CA ARG A 178 -10.06 -23.62 22.47
C ARG A 178 -8.70 -22.94 22.48
N VAL A 179 -8.51 -22.07 23.46
CA VAL A 179 -7.23 -21.38 23.72
C VAL A 179 -6.75 -21.82 25.09
N ALA A 180 -5.53 -22.33 25.15
CA ALA A 180 -4.87 -22.64 26.42
C ALA A 180 -3.49 -21.99 26.44
N ALA A 181 -3.15 -21.38 27.57
CA ALA A 181 -1.76 -21.05 27.87
C ALA A 181 -1.00 -22.32 28.30
N LYS A 182 0.34 -22.27 28.29
CA LYS A 182 1.21 -23.40 28.64
C LYS A 182 0.97 -23.93 30.06
N ASP A 183 0.55 -23.05 30.97
CA ASP A 183 0.15 -23.34 32.35
C ASP A 183 -1.17 -24.14 32.45
N GLY A 184 -1.83 -24.42 31.31
CA GLY A 184 -3.12 -25.10 31.25
C GLY A 184 -4.31 -24.16 31.50
N THR A 185 -4.06 -22.87 31.71
CA THR A 185 -5.11 -21.87 31.93
C THR A 185 -5.95 -21.75 30.67
N ARG A 186 -7.26 -21.97 30.81
CA ARG A 186 -8.21 -21.82 29.71
C ARG A 186 -8.54 -20.36 29.52
N ILE A 187 -8.28 -19.86 28.32
CA ILE A 187 -8.63 -18.49 27.93
C ILE A 187 -9.89 -18.58 27.07
N SER A 188 -10.89 -17.75 27.38
CA SER A 188 -12.12 -17.73 26.58
C SER A 188 -11.80 -17.28 25.15
N ILE A 189 -12.48 -17.85 24.16
CA ILE A 189 -12.27 -17.47 22.75
C ILE A 189 -12.58 -15.98 22.52
N ALA A 190 -13.55 -15.43 23.26
CA ALA A 190 -13.89 -14.01 23.21
C ALA A 190 -12.76 -13.12 23.75
N THR A 191 -12.12 -13.52 24.85
CA THR A 191 -10.95 -12.82 25.40
C THR A 191 -9.77 -12.87 24.43
N PHE A 192 -9.51 -14.03 23.84
CA PHE A 192 -8.47 -14.20 22.84
C PHE A 192 -8.71 -13.35 21.59
N GLN A 193 -9.92 -13.38 21.03
CA GLN A 193 -10.28 -12.54 19.89
C GLN A 193 -10.16 -11.05 20.22
N ALA A 194 -10.52 -10.64 21.43
CA ALA A 194 -10.34 -9.25 21.87
C ALA A 194 -8.86 -8.85 21.94
N LEU A 195 -7.97 -9.73 22.41
CA LEU A 195 -6.53 -9.48 22.46
C LEU A 195 -5.88 -9.49 21.07
N ALA A 196 -6.28 -10.43 20.21
CA ALA A 196 -5.82 -10.52 18.82
C ALA A 196 -6.28 -9.32 17.98
N LYS A 197 -7.55 -8.89 18.12
CA LYS A 197 -8.09 -7.68 17.48
C LYS A 197 -7.34 -6.41 17.92
N ARG A 198 -6.72 -6.43 19.10
CA ARG A 198 -5.90 -5.34 19.64
C ARG A 198 -4.42 -5.42 19.26
N GLY A 199 -4.02 -6.40 18.44
CA GLY A 199 -2.63 -6.57 18.02
C GLY A 199 -1.69 -7.02 19.14
N LEU A 200 -2.22 -7.49 20.28
CA LEU A 200 -1.42 -7.90 21.44
C LEU A 200 -0.90 -9.34 21.33
N LEU A 201 -1.44 -10.10 20.37
CA LEU A 201 -1.13 -11.50 20.11
C LEU A 201 -0.95 -11.71 18.60
N THR A 202 -0.04 -12.61 18.25
CA THR A 202 0.16 -13.15 16.90
C THR A 202 -0.03 -14.66 16.93
N ILE A 203 -0.58 -15.21 15.85
CA ILE A 203 -0.86 -16.63 15.71
C ILE A 203 -0.02 -17.15 14.55
N ASP A 204 0.69 -18.24 14.78
CA ASP A 204 1.35 -18.97 13.69
C ASP A 204 0.32 -19.85 12.98
N THR A 205 -0.08 -19.42 11.78
CA THR A 205 -1.06 -20.14 10.94
C THR A 205 -0.43 -21.26 10.10
N SER A 206 0.89 -21.48 10.20
CA SER A 206 1.58 -22.57 9.47
C SER A 206 1.17 -23.97 9.93
N THR A 207 0.52 -24.07 11.10
CA THR A 207 0.03 -25.34 11.67
C THR A 207 -1.51 -25.42 11.62
N PRO A 208 -2.09 -26.60 11.31
CA PRO A 208 -3.53 -26.77 11.34
C PRO A 208 -4.08 -26.65 12.77
N LEU A 209 -5.30 -26.12 12.92
CA LEU A 209 -5.98 -26.01 14.23
C LEU A 209 -6.15 -27.35 14.96
N LEU A 210 -6.24 -28.46 14.22
CA LEU A 210 -6.28 -29.80 14.79
C LEU A 210 -4.99 -30.18 15.53
N VAL A 211 -3.84 -29.67 15.03
CA VAL A 211 -2.50 -29.91 15.59
C VAL A 211 -2.18 -28.89 16.68
N GLY A 212 -2.79 -27.70 16.58
CA GLY A 212 -2.66 -26.61 17.53
C GLY A 212 -1.69 -25.54 17.02
N GLN A 213 -2.21 -24.34 16.81
CA GLN A 213 -1.46 -23.17 16.39
C GLN A 213 -0.79 -22.51 17.58
N ALA A 214 0.48 -22.12 17.41
CA ALA A 214 1.21 -21.39 18.44
C ALA A 214 0.72 -19.94 18.52
N ILE A 215 0.56 -19.44 19.75
CA ILE A 215 0.21 -18.06 20.05
C ILE A 215 1.43 -17.40 20.68
N THR A 216 1.89 -16.32 20.07
CA THR A 216 2.99 -15.49 20.55
C THR A 216 2.46 -14.12 20.96
N VAL A 217 3.02 -13.56 22.05
CA VAL A 217 2.71 -12.20 22.48
C VAL A 217 3.57 -11.23 21.69
N THR A 218 2.95 -10.21 21.09
CA THR A 218 3.67 -9.19 20.31
C THR A 218 4.43 -8.24 21.23
N GLU A 219 5.35 -7.44 20.68
CA GLU A 219 6.01 -6.37 21.45
C GLU A 219 5.00 -5.39 22.06
N GLN A 220 3.89 -5.13 21.37
CA GLN A 220 2.80 -4.31 21.89
C GLN A 220 2.09 -4.97 23.08
N GLY A 221 1.90 -6.30 23.04
CA GLY A 221 1.42 -7.09 24.17
C GLY A 221 2.36 -7.03 25.38
N GLN A 222 3.68 -7.07 25.15
CA GLN A 222 4.67 -6.93 26.23
C GLN A 222 4.65 -5.53 26.85
N ARG A 223 4.56 -4.47 26.03
CA ARG A 223 4.41 -3.09 26.53
C ARG A 223 3.12 -2.91 27.32
N ALA A 224 2.01 -3.50 26.86
CA ALA A 224 0.73 -3.48 27.57
C ALA A 224 0.77 -4.18 28.94
N LEU A 225 1.66 -5.17 29.13
CA LEU A 225 1.90 -5.78 30.45
C LEU A 225 2.68 -4.86 31.38
N ILE A 226 3.66 -4.11 30.85
CA ILE A 226 4.50 -3.19 31.62
C ILE A 226 3.70 -1.94 32.03
N GLU A 227 2.85 -1.43 31.13
CA GLU A 227 2.03 -0.23 31.35
C GLU A 227 0.75 -0.50 32.17
N PHE A 228 0.46 -1.75 32.52
CA PHE A 228 -0.73 -2.09 33.28
C PHE A 228 -0.66 -1.52 34.71
N ARG A 229 -1.45 -0.48 34.95
CA ARG A 229 -1.75 0.00 36.29
C ARG A 229 -3.08 -0.61 36.74
N PRO A 230 -3.09 -1.49 37.77
CA PRO A 230 -4.31 -2.03 38.32
C PRO A 230 -5.27 -0.89 38.63
N THR A 231 -6.51 -0.98 38.16
CA THR A 231 -7.52 -0.01 38.58
C THR A 231 -7.84 -0.35 40.03
N ALA A 232 -7.31 0.45 40.95
CA ALA A 232 -7.68 0.39 42.35
C ALA A 232 -9.20 0.50 42.42
N THR A 233 -9.85 -0.59 42.86
CA THR A 233 -11.23 -0.59 43.30
C THR A 233 -11.41 0.52 44.32
N LEU A 234 -12.06 1.62 43.91
CA LEU A 234 -12.57 2.60 44.85
C LEU A 234 -13.56 1.86 45.75
N ALA A 235 -13.14 1.63 47.00
CA ALA A 235 -14.03 1.20 48.05
C ALA A 235 -15.21 2.16 48.10
N THR A 236 -16.40 1.65 47.82
CA THR A 236 -17.64 2.40 47.97
C THR A 236 -17.84 2.64 49.46
N THR A 237 -17.41 3.81 49.94
CA THR A 237 -17.81 4.30 51.27
C THR A 237 -19.32 4.44 51.25
N ALA A 238 -20.01 3.61 52.04
CA ALA A 238 -21.45 3.67 52.22
C ALA A 238 -21.84 5.06 52.74
N VAL A 239 -22.61 5.80 51.95
CA VAL A 239 -23.24 7.06 52.37
C VAL A 239 -24.46 6.71 53.22
N PRO A 240 -24.61 7.27 54.44
CA PRO A 240 -25.76 6.98 55.29
C PRO A 240 -27.04 7.61 54.73
N ALA A 241 -28.13 6.84 54.77
CA ALA A 241 -29.43 7.21 54.25
C ALA A 241 -30.01 8.50 54.90
N PRO A 242 -30.60 9.42 54.12
CA PRO A 242 -31.32 10.56 54.68
C PRO A 242 -32.70 10.14 55.22
N ARG A 243 -32.99 10.60 56.43
CA ARG A 243 -34.24 10.39 57.17
C ARG A 243 -35.40 11.09 56.46
N THR A 244 -36.43 10.35 56.08
CA THR A 244 -37.73 10.91 55.69
C THR A 244 -38.55 11.22 56.93
N SER A 245 -38.82 12.51 57.15
CA SER A 245 -39.80 13.01 58.10
C SER A 245 -41.22 12.71 57.58
N ALA A 246 -42.01 12.03 58.41
CA ALA A 246 -43.43 11.84 58.18
C ALA A 246 -44.19 13.13 58.48
N ILE A 247 -45.00 13.60 57.52
CA ILE A 247 -46.04 14.61 57.77
C ILE A 247 -47.31 13.84 58.16
N PRO A 248 -47.95 14.11 59.31
CA PRO A 248 -49.21 13.48 59.68
C PRO A 248 -50.39 14.15 58.95
N GLY A 249 -51.11 13.37 58.15
CA GLY A 249 -52.40 13.73 57.57
C GLY A 249 -53.54 13.54 58.57
N VAL A 250 -54.41 14.54 58.61
CA VAL A 250 -55.52 14.82 59.52
C VAL A 250 -56.63 13.75 59.54
N ARG A 251 -57.18 13.53 60.75
CA ARG A 251 -58.37 12.71 61.09
C ARG A 251 -59.67 13.32 60.55
N ARG A 252 -60.63 12.45 60.18
CA ARG A 252 -62.07 12.73 60.25
C ARG A 252 -62.52 12.94 61.70
#